data_AF-A0AAD9HCR2-F1
#
_entry.id   AF-A0AAD9HCR2-F1
#
_cell.length_a   1.000
_cell.length_b   1.000
_cell.length_c   1.000
_cell.angle_alpha   90.00
_cell.angle_beta   90.00
_cell.angle_gamma   90.00
#
_symmetry.space_group_name_H-M   'P 1'
#
loop_
_entity.id
_entity.type
_entity.pdbx_description
1 polymer ?
#
loop_
_entity_poly.entity_id
_entity_poly.type
_entity_poly.pdbx_seq_one_letter_code
_entity_poly.pdbx_strand_id
1 'polypeptide(L)'
;MDPEISKFLALFQTDTGNKPEESAPAPAQASAAPSKSSSSTSSSSWFSLKSSPNMPSQTNNRTTAPPSDNPVAEATLPTEMSCRQAFDMAFHCQSVGGQWNHIYRYGTMRSCSEHWEDFWFCMRIKGYSGKMKEDVIRDHYRQKEHEKYGNGKPSSEDVWQARTTKAPPGTAFTEKFDEPTLDDEEWQRMEIERRRQIREGLGIGSATA
;
A
#
# COMPACT_ATOMS: atom_id res chain seq x y z
N MET A 1 -3.72 -38.53 -12.06
CA MET A 1 -4.39 -37.64 -11.09
C MET A 1 -3.71 -37.84 -9.76
N ASP A 2 -2.93 -36.85 -9.31
CA ASP A 2 -2.16 -36.93 -8.07
C ASP A 2 -3.07 -37.01 -6.83
N PRO A 3 -2.69 -37.82 -5.83
CA PRO A 3 -3.47 -38.00 -4.60
C PRO A 3 -3.59 -36.71 -3.76
N GLU A 4 -2.70 -35.75 -3.96
CA GLU A 4 -2.73 -34.43 -3.33
C GLU A 4 -3.83 -33.53 -3.94
N ILE A 5 -4.09 -33.67 -5.25
CA ILE A 5 -5.04 -32.83 -5.99
C ILE A 5 -6.48 -33.22 -5.66
N SER A 6 -6.75 -34.52 -5.50
CA SER A 6 -8.06 -35.02 -5.07
C SER A 6 -8.40 -34.60 -3.63
N LYS A 7 -7.40 -34.49 -2.77
CA LYS A 7 -7.56 -33.98 -1.40
C LYS A 7 -7.90 -32.49 -1.37
N PHE A 8 -7.29 -31.70 -2.25
CA PHE A 8 -7.59 -30.28 -2.41
C PHE A 8 -9.00 -30.04 -2.94
N LEU A 9 -9.46 -30.81 -3.94
CA LEU A 9 -10.81 -30.71 -4.49
C LEU A 9 -11.92 -31.08 -3.50
N ALA A 10 -11.66 -32.01 -2.58
CA ALA A 10 -12.61 -32.41 -1.54
C ALA A 10 -12.86 -31.28 -0.53
N LEU A 11 -11.88 -30.39 -0.30
CA LEU A 11 -11.97 -29.28 0.65
C LEU A 11 -12.95 -28.19 0.18
N PHE A 12 -13.14 -28.02 -1.13
CA PHE A 12 -14.09 -27.03 -1.67
C PHE A 12 -15.54 -27.53 -1.67
N GLN A 13 -15.74 -28.85 -1.77
CA GLN A 13 -17.09 -29.43 -1.82
C GLN A 13 -17.78 -29.39 -0.45
N THR A 14 -17.02 -29.34 0.65
CA THR A 14 -17.57 -29.26 2.01
C THR A 14 -18.15 -27.88 2.34
N ASP A 15 -17.72 -26.82 1.65
CA ASP A 15 -18.17 -25.46 1.91
C ASP A 15 -19.42 -25.06 1.09
N THR A 16 -19.84 -25.86 0.11
CA THR A 16 -20.86 -25.45 -0.87
C THR A 16 -22.22 -26.15 -0.77
N GLY A 17 -22.57 -26.86 0.31
CA GLY A 17 -23.87 -27.56 0.33
C GLY A 17 -24.45 -27.97 1.67
N ASN A 18 -25.27 -27.09 2.27
CA ASN A 18 -26.70 -27.33 2.60
C ASN A 18 -27.19 -26.38 3.71
N LYS A 19 -28.04 -25.41 3.35
CA LYS A 19 -28.94 -24.72 4.29
C LYS A 19 -30.28 -24.44 3.61
N PRO A 20 -31.39 -25.02 4.09
CA PRO A 20 -32.73 -24.48 3.90
C PRO A 20 -33.18 -23.62 5.10
N GLU A 21 -34.11 -22.73 4.83
CA GLU A 21 -34.59 -21.56 5.59
C GLU A 21 -36.01 -21.75 6.19
N GLU A 22 -36.39 -20.86 7.13
CA GLU A 22 -37.73 -20.61 7.73
C GLU A 22 -38.24 -21.63 8.79
N SER A 23 -38.80 -21.31 9.98
CA SER A 23 -39.65 -20.21 10.46
C SER A 23 -39.60 -20.02 12.01
N ALA A 24 -39.86 -18.80 12.51
CA ALA A 24 -40.05 -18.42 13.93
C ALA A 24 -41.39 -18.98 14.53
N PRO A 25 -41.73 -18.93 15.86
CA PRO A 25 -41.60 -17.80 16.80
C PRO A 25 -41.23 -18.12 18.28
N ALA A 26 -41.03 -17.06 19.09
CA ALA A 26 -40.88 -17.05 20.56
C ALA A 26 -42.23 -17.36 21.28
N PRO A 27 -42.31 -17.78 22.58
CA PRO A 27 -41.81 -17.02 23.75
C PRO A 27 -41.30 -17.83 24.99
N ALA A 28 -40.54 -17.12 25.83
CA ALA A 28 -40.44 -17.18 27.30
C ALA A 28 -40.34 -18.50 28.12
N GLN A 29 -39.18 -18.61 28.79
CA GLN A 29 -38.96 -18.91 30.22
C GLN A 29 -39.15 -20.32 30.84
N ALA A 30 -38.07 -20.70 31.54
CA ALA A 30 -37.96 -21.37 32.84
C ALA A 30 -37.60 -22.88 32.90
N SER A 31 -36.35 -23.08 33.41
CA SER A 31 -35.94 -24.08 34.40
C SER A 31 -35.84 -25.56 34.00
N ALA A 32 -34.61 -26.05 33.85
CA ALA A 32 -33.96 -27.00 34.78
C ALA A 32 -32.78 -27.73 34.09
N ALA A 33 -31.62 -27.70 34.75
CA ALA A 33 -30.38 -28.45 34.44
C ALA A 33 -30.60 -29.98 34.62
N PRO A 34 -29.68 -30.92 34.24
CA PRO A 34 -28.23 -30.70 34.16
C PRO A 34 -27.38 -31.49 33.12
N SER A 35 -26.13 -31.01 33.00
CA SER A 35 -24.87 -31.74 32.76
C SER A 35 -24.40 -32.03 31.31
N LYS A 36 -23.44 -31.23 30.82
CA LYS A 36 -22.00 -31.55 30.66
C LYS A 36 -21.34 -30.64 29.61
N SER A 37 -20.08 -30.26 29.89
CA SER A 37 -19.01 -29.76 28.99
C SER A 37 -18.82 -28.26 28.75
N SER A 38 -17.53 -27.90 28.65
CA SER A 38 -16.86 -26.65 28.23
C SER A 38 -16.44 -25.63 29.29
N SER A 39 -15.12 -25.58 29.52
CA SER A 39 -14.32 -24.41 29.91
C SER A 39 -12.85 -24.82 29.70
N SER A 40 -11.89 -24.04 29.25
CA SER A 40 -11.80 -22.70 28.71
C SER A 40 -10.32 -22.58 28.30
N THR A 41 -10.08 -22.02 27.12
CA THR A 41 -8.88 -21.28 26.69
C THR A 41 -7.61 -21.43 27.55
N SER A 42 -6.68 -22.28 27.10
CA SER A 42 -5.29 -22.27 27.59
C SER A 42 -4.49 -21.23 26.83
N SER A 43 -4.18 -20.15 27.55
CA SER A 43 -3.27 -19.07 27.22
C SER A 43 -1.82 -19.56 27.23
N SER A 44 -1.10 -19.34 26.13
CA SER A 44 0.36 -19.48 26.10
C SER A 44 1.01 -18.16 26.53
N SER A 45 1.73 -18.25 27.64
CA SER A 45 2.33 -17.20 28.46
C SER A 45 3.77 -16.89 28.03
N TRP A 46 3.95 -16.01 27.04
CA TRP A 46 5.28 -15.54 26.61
C TRP A 46 5.39 -14.04 26.30
N PHE A 47 4.31 -13.26 26.44
CA PHE A 47 4.33 -11.80 26.23
C PHE A 47 4.31 -10.96 27.52
N SER A 48 4.88 -11.46 28.62
CA SER A 48 5.09 -10.64 29.82
C SER A 48 6.43 -9.90 29.76
N LEU A 49 6.52 -8.88 28.91
CA LEU A 49 7.52 -7.82 29.06
C LEU A 49 6.91 -6.72 29.93
N LYS A 50 7.50 -6.58 31.12
CA LYS A 50 7.17 -5.60 32.13
C LYS A 50 7.21 -4.19 31.53
N SER A 51 6.10 -3.46 31.62
CA SER A 51 6.05 -2.03 31.34
C SER A 51 6.95 -1.29 32.33
N SER A 52 8.14 -0.88 31.88
CA SER A 52 8.96 0.09 32.60
C SER A 52 8.43 1.49 32.28
N PRO A 53 8.10 2.33 33.28
CA PRO A 53 7.62 3.68 33.07
C PRO A 53 8.83 4.58 32.85
N ASN A 54 9.48 4.45 31.68
CA ASN A 54 10.46 5.44 31.26
C ASN A 54 10.44 5.55 29.74
N MET A 55 9.32 6.03 29.22
CA MET A 55 9.25 6.50 27.85
C MET A 55 9.70 7.97 27.88
N PRO A 56 10.88 8.33 27.32
CA PRO A 56 11.24 9.73 27.21
C PRO A 56 10.19 10.38 26.29
N SER A 57 9.46 11.35 26.84
CA SER A 57 8.76 12.33 26.02
C SER A 57 9.83 13.03 25.19
N GLN A 58 10.05 12.55 23.97
CA GLN A 58 10.80 13.30 22.97
C GLN A 58 9.96 14.51 22.61
N THR A 59 10.09 15.56 23.40
CA THR A 59 9.82 16.93 22.98
C THR A 59 10.88 17.25 21.93
N ASN A 60 10.66 16.79 20.70
CA ASN A 60 11.51 17.15 19.58
C ASN A 60 11.36 18.65 19.38
N ASN A 61 12.44 19.38 19.65
CA ASN A 61 12.69 20.69 19.04
C ASN A 61 12.85 20.45 17.53
N ARG A 62 11.75 20.16 16.82
CA ARG A 62 11.73 20.17 15.36
C ARG A 62 11.83 21.63 14.95
N THR A 63 13.03 22.02 14.55
CA THR A 63 13.26 23.27 13.83
C THR A 63 12.37 23.21 12.60
N THR A 64 11.35 24.05 12.54
CA THR A 64 10.47 24.16 11.37
C THR A 64 11.34 24.44 10.15
N ALA A 65 11.31 23.56 9.15
CA ALA A 65 12.00 23.80 7.90
C ALA A 65 11.60 25.17 7.32
N PRO A 66 12.57 25.97 6.85
CA PRO A 66 12.25 27.26 6.24
C PRO A 66 11.32 27.05 5.04
N PRO A 67 10.35 27.94 4.79
CA PRO A 67 9.53 27.86 3.59
C PRO A 67 10.44 27.87 2.35
N SER A 68 10.14 27.01 1.39
CA SER A 68 10.92 26.96 0.15
C SER A 68 10.75 28.27 -0.63
N ASP A 69 11.83 28.76 -1.26
CA ASP A 69 11.79 29.98 -2.08
C ASP A 69 10.96 29.82 -3.38
N ASN A 70 10.56 28.58 -3.69
CA ASN A 70 9.81 28.23 -4.89
C ASN A 70 8.31 28.02 -4.56
N PRO A 71 7.42 28.98 -4.87
CA PRO A 71 6.00 28.87 -4.52
C PRO A 71 5.30 27.71 -5.22
N VAL A 72 5.83 27.25 -6.36
CA VAL A 72 5.30 26.07 -7.08
C VAL A 72 5.61 24.78 -6.31
N ALA A 73 6.82 24.64 -5.76
CA ALA A 73 7.20 23.47 -4.97
C ALA A 73 6.32 23.36 -3.72
N GLU A 74 6.08 24.49 -3.05
CA GLU A 74 5.20 24.56 -1.89
C GLU A 74 3.74 24.21 -2.22
N ALA A 75 3.24 24.64 -3.38
CA ALA A 75 1.88 24.34 -3.82
C ALA A 75 1.68 22.87 -4.25
N THR A 76 2.75 22.18 -4.66
CA THR A 76 2.71 20.76 -5.03
C THR A 76 2.76 19.81 -3.84
N LEU A 77 3.04 20.31 -2.63
CA LEU A 77 3.08 19.47 -1.44
C LEU A 77 1.70 18.87 -1.13
N PRO A 78 1.63 17.59 -0.74
CA PRO A 78 0.37 16.97 -0.36
C PRO A 78 -0.29 17.68 0.83
N THR A 79 -1.59 17.94 0.73
CA THR A 79 -2.40 18.52 1.80
C THR A 79 -3.20 17.46 2.57
N GLU A 80 -3.30 16.26 2.04
CA GLU A 80 -3.98 15.13 2.65
C GLU A 80 -3.05 13.93 2.82
N MET A 81 -3.38 13.08 3.80
CA MET A 81 -2.72 11.80 3.98
C MET A 81 -3.69 10.77 4.56
N SER A 82 -3.54 9.53 4.13
CA SER A 82 -4.34 8.40 4.61
C SER A 82 -3.53 7.52 5.55
N CYS A 83 -4.04 7.30 6.77
CA CYS A 83 -3.30 6.54 7.79
C CYS A 83 -3.19 5.06 7.45
N ARG A 84 -4.16 4.54 6.68
CA ARG A 84 -4.14 3.16 6.19
C ARG A 84 -2.99 2.94 5.21
N GLN A 85 -2.84 3.83 4.23
CA GLN A 85 -1.74 3.74 3.27
C GLN A 85 -0.38 3.93 3.95
N ALA A 86 -0.29 4.85 4.93
CA ALA A 86 0.93 5.03 5.71
C ALA A 86 1.31 3.75 6.48
N PHE A 87 0.32 3.07 7.06
CA PHE A 87 0.52 1.76 7.71
C PHE A 87 0.97 0.70 6.70
N ASP A 88 0.27 0.56 5.58
CA ASP A 88 0.57 -0.45 4.56
C ASP A 88 2.00 -0.28 4.04
N MET A 89 2.44 0.97 3.84
CA MET A 89 3.81 1.29 3.42
C MET A 89 4.86 0.93 4.49
N ALA A 90 4.58 1.25 5.77
CA ALA A 90 5.46 0.91 6.88
C ALA A 90 5.59 -0.62 7.08
N PHE A 91 4.46 -1.32 7.03
CA PHE A 91 4.42 -2.78 7.15
C PHE A 91 5.10 -3.47 5.97
N HIS A 92 4.83 -3.01 4.75
CA HIS A 92 5.47 -3.53 3.55
C HIS A 92 6.99 -3.35 3.62
N CYS A 93 7.48 -2.18 4.07
CA CYS A 93 8.90 -1.96 4.27
C CYS A 93 9.51 -2.93 5.29
N GLN A 94 8.83 -3.20 6.41
CA GLN A 94 9.36 -4.11 7.44
C GLN A 94 9.29 -5.59 7.02
N SER A 95 8.40 -5.93 6.08
CA SER A 95 8.21 -7.29 5.61
C SER A 95 9.46 -7.86 4.91
N VAL A 96 9.64 -9.17 5.01
CA VAL A 96 10.76 -9.88 4.35
C VAL A 96 10.73 -9.69 2.83
N GLY A 97 9.53 -9.69 2.24
CA GLY A 97 9.35 -9.46 0.80
C GLY A 97 9.76 -8.04 0.37
N GLY A 98 9.43 -7.03 1.17
CA GLY A 98 9.81 -5.64 0.90
C GLY A 98 11.31 -5.38 1.05
N GLN A 99 11.98 -6.07 1.98
CA GLN A 99 13.41 -5.93 2.23
C GLN A 99 14.30 -6.71 1.26
N TRP A 100 13.77 -7.75 0.58
CA TRP A 100 14.56 -8.68 -0.24
C TRP A 100 15.45 -8.00 -1.28
N ASN A 101 14.93 -6.99 -1.99
CA ASN A 101 15.72 -6.27 -2.98
C ASN A 101 16.87 -5.47 -2.35
N HIS A 102 16.65 -4.89 -1.17
CA HIS A 102 17.67 -4.08 -0.49
C HIS A 102 18.76 -4.96 0.10
N ILE A 103 18.41 -6.10 0.71
CA ILE A 103 19.40 -7.06 1.20
C ILE A 103 20.19 -7.71 0.05
N TYR A 104 19.54 -8.03 -1.07
CA TYR A 104 20.23 -8.57 -2.24
C TYR A 104 21.22 -7.57 -2.86
N ARG A 105 20.82 -6.29 -3.00
CA ARG A 105 21.67 -5.26 -3.65
C ARG A 105 22.73 -4.68 -2.73
N TYR A 106 22.41 -4.46 -1.45
CA TYR A 106 23.25 -3.70 -0.52
C TYR A 106 23.70 -4.50 0.70
N GLY A 107 23.27 -5.76 0.84
CA GLY A 107 23.66 -6.64 1.96
C GLY A 107 23.12 -6.22 3.33
N THR A 108 22.26 -5.21 3.40
CA THR A 108 21.73 -4.63 4.65
C THR A 108 20.22 -4.50 4.58
N MET A 109 19.56 -4.40 5.73
CA MET A 109 18.15 -4.01 5.78
C MET A 109 18.02 -2.50 5.63
N ARG A 110 17.05 -2.05 4.83
CA ARG A 110 16.70 -0.63 4.70
C ARG A 110 16.11 -0.13 6.02
N SER A 111 16.46 1.10 6.41
CA SER A 111 15.73 1.78 7.50
C SER A 111 14.28 2.05 7.08
N CYS A 112 13.33 1.54 7.86
CA CYS A 112 11.89 1.77 7.67
C CYS A 112 11.32 2.84 8.61
N SER A 113 12.17 3.55 9.37
CA SER A 113 11.72 4.53 10.37
C SER A 113 10.87 5.64 9.76
N GLU A 114 11.23 6.13 8.58
CA GLU A 114 10.51 7.18 7.85
C GLU A 114 9.02 6.83 7.63
N HIS A 115 8.74 5.59 7.20
CA HIS A 115 7.36 5.16 6.97
C HIS A 115 6.57 4.97 8.28
N TRP A 116 7.25 4.53 9.34
CA TRP A 116 6.64 4.46 10.67
C TRP A 116 6.36 5.84 11.26
N GLU A 117 7.26 6.81 11.03
CA GLU A 117 7.05 8.20 11.43
C GLU A 117 5.83 8.81 10.73
N ASP A 118 5.65 8.56 9.43
CA ASP A 118 4.46 8.98 8.67
C ASP A 118 3.17 8.38 9.26
N PHE A 119 3.20 7.10 9.60
CA PHE A 119 2.05 6.43 10.23
C PHE A 119 1.68 7.04 11.58
N TRP A 120 2.67 7.19 12.47
CA TRP A 120 2.43 7.77 13.80
C TRP A 120 2.04 9.24 13.73
N PHE A 121 2.59 9.98 12.77
CA PHE A 121 2.18 11.35 12.48
C PHE A 121 0.71 11.38 12.06
N CYS A 122 0.29 10.56 11.09
CA CYS A 122 -1.11 10.48 10.66
C CYS A 122 -2.06 10.16 11.82
N MET A 123 -1.69 9.19 12.66
CA MET A 123 -2.48 8.83 13.84
C MET A 123 -2.61 9.98 14.84
N ARG A 124 -1.54 10.77 15.02
CA ARG A 124 -1.52 11.94 15.92
C ARG A 124 -2.41 13.07 15.39
N ILE A 125 -2.42 13.31 14.08
CA ILE A 125 -3.18 14.41 13.47
C ILE A 125 -4.62 14.03 13.12
N LYS A 126 -5.04 12.78 13.36
CA LYS A 126 -6.39 12.28 13.01
C LYS A 126 -7.52 13.14 13.58
N GLY A 127 -7.32 13.77 14.74
CA GLY A 127 -8.30 14.66 15.37
C GLY A 127 -8.36 16.08 14.79
N TYR A 128 -7.44 16.46 13.91
CA TYR A 128 -7.39 17.78 13.29
C TYR A 128 -8.37 17.80 12.11
N SER A 129 -9.03 18.94 11.90
CA SER A 129 -10.01 19.12 10.82
C SER A 129 -9.78 20.41 10.05
N GLY A 130 -10.22 20.41 8.79
CA GLY A 130 -10.13 21.56 7.88
C GLY A 130 -8.70 22.04 7.64
N LYS A 131 -8.53 23.37 7.61
CA LYS A 131 -7.28 24.05 7.24
C LYS A 131 -6.10 23.70 8.15
N MET A 132 -6.31 23.55 9.45
CA MET A 132 -5.22 23.17 10.36
C MET A 132 -4.62 21.80 10.02
N LYS A 133 -5.44 20.85 9.58
CA LYS A 133 -4.94 19.54 9.17
C LYS A 133 -4.09 19.65 7.90
N GLU A 134 -4.58 20.40 6.91
CA GLU A 134 -3.87 20.64 5.64
C GLU A 134 -2.51 21.27 5.89
N ASP A 135 -2.45 22.30 6.75
CA ASP A 135 -1.23 23.03 7.04
C ASP A 135 -0.20 22.16 7.78
N VAL A 136 -0.63 21.40 8.78
CA VAL A 136 0.26 20.49 9.52
C VAL A 136 0.78 19.35 8.63
N ILE A 137 -0.04 18.84 7.72
CA ILE A 137 0.39 17.83 6.73
C ILE A 137 1.41 18.43 5.77
N ARG A 138 1.14 19.63 5.26
CA ARG A 138 2.06 20.34 4.36
C ARG A 138 3.41 20.56 5.01
N ASP A 139 3.42 21.02 6.27
CA ASP A 139 4.64 21.22 7.05
C ASP A 139 5.43 19.92 7.28
N HIS A 140 4.74 18.79 7.49
CA HIS A 140 5.40 17.48 7.64
C HIS A 140 6.09 17.04 6.34
N TYR A 141 5.42 17.18 5.20
CA TYR A 141 6.04 16.87 3.91
C TYR A 141 7.15 17.85 3.54
N ARG A 142 7.01 19.12 3.88
CA ARG A 142 8.08 20.11 3.73
C ARG A 142 9.31 19.65 4.50
N GLN A 143 9.16 19.37 5.80
CA GLN A 143 10.27 18.89 6.63
C GLN A 143 10.94 17.64 6.04
N LYS A 144 10.15 16.70 5.54
CA LYS A 144 10.62 15.47 4.91
C LYS A 144 11.45 15.73 3.65
N GLU A 145 11.02 16.65 2.79
CA GLU A 145 11.79 17.06 1.61
C GLU A 145 13.10 17.75 1.99
N HIS A 146 13.10 18.64 2.99
CA HIS A 146 14.31 19.28 3.48
C HIS A 146 15.30 18.29 4.11
N GLU A 147 14.84 17.25 4.80
CA GLU A 147 15.73 16.22 5.35
C GLU A 147 16.38 15.35 4.26
N LYS A 148 15.65 15.11 3.17
CA LYS A 148 16.08 14.27 2.06
C LYS A 148 16.95 15.01 1.04
N TYR A 149 16.58 16.23 0.68
CA TYR A 149 17.20 17.01 -0.39
C TYR A 149 17.78 18.35 0.08
N GLY A 150 17.47 18.79 1.30
CA GLY A 150 18.02 20.03 1.85
C GLY A 150 19.51 19.92 2.20
N ASN A 151 20.10 21.07 2.55
CA ASN A 151 21.50 21.21 2.99
C ASN A 151 22.54 20.69 1.98
N GLY A 152 22.28 20.85 0.68
CA GLY A 152 23.21 20.44 -0.38
C GLY A 152 23.27 18.93 -0.61
N LYS A 153 22.26 18.17 -0.17
CA LYS A 153 22.13 16.76 -0.54
C LYS A 153 21.85 16.63 -2.04
N PRO A 154 22.39 15.59 -2.71
CA PRO A 154 22.20 15.43 -4.14
C PRO A 154 20.71 15.19 -4.44
N SER A 155 20.13 16.09 -5.23
CA SER A 155 18.80 15.95 -5.84
C SER A 155 18.96 15.75 -7.34
N SER A 156 18.05 15.00 -7.96
CA SER A 156 18.03 14.91 -9.42
C SER A 156 17.87 16.28 -10.07
N GLU A 157 17.19 17.21 -9.41
CA GLU A 157 16.98 18.58 -9.90
C GLU A 157 18.28 19.40 -10.02
N ASP A 158 19.34 19.01 -9.30
CA ASP A 158 20.66 19.68 -9.41
C ASP A 158 21.32 19.45 -10.78
N VAL A 159 20.99 18.34 -11.44
CA VAL A 159 21.52 18.00 -12.78
C VAL A 159 20.76 18.74 -13.89
N TRP A 160 19.54 19.19 -13.63
CA TRP A 160 18.66 19.79 -14.64
C TRP A 160 18.50 21.30 -14.43
N GLN A 161 18.86 22.08 -15.44
CA GLN A 161 18.63 23.52 -15.43
C GLN A 161 17.34 23.86 -16.18
N ALA A 162 16.56 24.79 -15.60
CA ALA A 162 15.38 25.33 -16.28
C ALA A 162 15.79 26.03 -17.59
N ARG A 163 15.01 25.80 -18.65
CA ARG A 163 15.27 26.41 -19.95
C ARG A 163 15.01 27.92 -19.88
N THR A 164 15.95 28.72 -20.40
CA THR A 164 15.83 30.19 -20.41
C THR A 164 14.68 30.70 -21.29
N THR A 165 14.32 29.95 -22.33
CA THR A 165 13.28 30.33 -23.30
C THR A 165 12.19 29.28 -23.38
N LYS A 166 10.96 29.71 -23.65
CA LYS A 166 9.84 28.79 -23.91
C LYS A 166 10.06 28.07 -25.24
N ALA A 167 9.60 26.82 -25.33
CA ALA A 167 9.55 26.14 -26.61
C ALA A 167 8.63 26.94 -27.57
N PRO A 168 9.04 27.15 -28.83
CA PRO A 168 8.21 27.86 -29.78
C PRO A 168 6.89 27.10 -30.01
N PRO A 169 5.79 27.83 -30.26
CA PRO A 169 4.50 27.19 -30.51
C PRO A 169 4.59 26.29 -31.75
N GLY A 170 4.06 25.07 -31.65
CA GLY A 170 4.05 24.11 -32.76
C GLY A 170 5.33 23.30 -32.95
N THR A 171 6.25 23.22 -31.97
CA THR A 171 7.39 22.27 -32.03
C THR A 171 7.19 21.00 -31.23
N ALA A 172 6.39 21.03 -30.16
CA ALA A 172 6.12 19.87 -29.32
C ALA A 172 4.69 19.39 -29.56
N PHE A 173 4.50 18.06 -29.52
CA PHE A 173 3.18 17.41 -29.64
C PHE A 173 2.43 17.76 -30.94
N THR A 174 3.14 17.81 -32.08
CA THR A 174 2.57 18.12 -33.40
C THR A 174 1.99 16.92 -34.15
N GLU A 175 2.28 15.71 -33.66
CA GLU A 175 1.78 14.48 -34.25
C GLU A 175 0.26 14.43 -34.09
N LYS A 176 -0.45 14.26 -35.21
CA LYS A 176 -1.89 14.11 -35.18
C LYS A 176 -2.19 12.70 -34.66
N PHE A 177 -3.03 12.63 -33.64
CA PHE A 177 -3.59 11.37 -33.21
C PHE A 177 -4.68 10.98 -34.21
N ASP A 178 -4.39 10.00 -35.06
CA ASP A 178 -5.39 9.37 -35.91
C ASP A 178 -6.15 8.36 -35.05
N GLU A 179 -7.42 8.66 -34.75
CA GLU A 179 -8.27 7.77 -33.97
C GLU A 179 -8.39 6.42 -34.71
N PRO A 180 -8.05 5.29 -34.06
CA PRO A 180 -8.14 3.99 -34.69
C PRO A 180 -9.56 3.73 -35.19
N THR A 181 -9.70 3.32 -36.44
CA THR A 181 -11.01 2.99 -37.04
C THR A 181 -11.56 1.63 -36.58
N LEU A 182 -10.78 0.89 -35.81
CA LEU A 182 -11.08 -0.46 -35.36
C LEU A 182 -11.76 -0.40 -34.00
N ASP A 183 -12.86 -1.12 -33.86
CA ASP A 183 -13.59 -1.24 -32.60
C ASP A 183 -12.74 -2.00 -31.56
N ASP A 184 -12.96 -1.70 -30.28
CA ASP A 184 -12.17 -2.26 -29.17
C ASP A 184 -12.24 -3.80 -29.14
N GLU A 185 -13.41 -4.36 -29.49
CA GLU A 185 -13.63 -5.81 -29.58
C GLU A 185 -12.84 -6.46 -30.72
N GLU A 186 -12.75 -5.80 -31.86
CA GLU A 186 -11.97 -6.28 -33.01
C GLU A 186 -10.48 -6.21 -32.69
N TRP A 187 -10.03 -5.14 -32.06
CA TRP A 187 -8.66 -4.99 -31.60
C TRP A 187 -8.27 -6.07 -30.60
N GLN A 188 -9.13 -6.37 -29.62
CA GLN A 188 -8.89 -7.44 -28.66
C GLN A 188 -8.77 -8.81 -29.33
N ARG A 189 -9.64 -9.13 -30.29
CA ARG A 189 -9.57 -10.39 -31.04
C ARG A 189 -8.28 -10.50 -31.84
N MET A 190 -7.87 -9.42 -32.52
CA MET A 190 -6.61 -9.38 -33.25
C MET A 190 -5.40 -9.57 -32.33
N GLU A 191 -5.41 -8.95 -31.15
CA GLU A 191 -4.30 -9.08 -30.20
C GLU A 191 -4.26 -10.48 -29.55
N ILE A 192 -5.41 -11.11 -29.28
CA ILE A 192 -5.48 -12.52 -28.84
C ILE A 192 -4.89 -13.45 -29.89
N GLU A 193 -5.28 -13.27 -31.15
CA GLU A 193 -4.80 -14.07 -32.26
C GLU A 193 -3.29 -13.88 -32.49
N ARG A 194 -2.81 -12.63 -32.46
CA ARG A 194 -1.39 -12.29 -32.55
C ARG A 194 -0.59 -12.96 -31.44
N ARG A 195 -1.08 -12.91 -30.19
CA ARG A 195 -0.43 -13.57 -29.04
C ARG A 195 -0.42 -15.09 -29.18
N ARG A 196 -1.47 -15.69 -29.73
CA ARG A 196 -1.52 -17.12 -30.04
C ARG A 196 -0.45 -17.50 -31.06
N GLN A 197 -0.36 -16.78 -32.18
CA GLN A 197 0.63 -17.04 -33.22
C GLN A 197 2.06 -16.90 -32.70
N ILE A 198 2.35 -15.89 -31.87
CA ILE A 198 3.65 -15.75 -31.21
C ILE A 198 3.94 -16.96 -30.31
N ARG A 199 2.96 -17.41 -29.54
CA ARG A 199 3.11 -18.58 -28.65
C ARG A 199 3.38 -19.87 -29.44
N GLU A 200 2.68 -20.07 -30.55
CA GLU A 200 2.87 -21.21 -31.46
C GLU A 200 4.25 -21.16 -32.13
N GLY A 201 4.68 -19.99 -32.61
CA GLY A 201 6.01 -19.79 -33.20
C GLY A 201 7.16 -19.99 -32.21
N LEU A 202 6.92 -19.74 -30.92
CA LEU A 202 7.84 -20.05 -29.82
C LEU A 202 7.71 -21.50 -29.30
N GLY A 203 6.79 -22.30 -29.86
CA GLY A 203 6.60 -23.71 -29.50
C GLY A 203 6.00 -23.96 -28.10
N ILE A 204 5.37 -22.97 -27.47
CA ILE A 204 4.84 -23.05 -26.09
C ILE A 204 3.38 -23.60 -26.09
N GLY A 205 3.03 -24.43 -27.07
CA GLY A 205 1.65 -24.77 -27.42
C GLY A 205 1.11 -26.12 -26.90
N SER A 206 1.92 -26.98 -26.27
CA SER A 206 1.48 -28.34 -25.93
C SER A 206 1.80 -28.74 -24.48
N ALA A 207 1.32 -27.95 -23.52
CA ALA A 207 1.17 -28.41 -22.14
C ALA A 207 -0.30 -28.32 -21.73
N THR A 208 -1.09 -29.27 -22.24
CA THR A 208 -2.41 -29.61 -21.71
C THR A 208 -2.46 -31.10 -21.42
N ALA A 209 -2.32 -31.45 -20.14
CA ALA A 209 -3.08 -32.48 -19.42
C ALA A 209 -2.61 -32.48 -17.95
#